data_AF-A0A2W0AHV7-F1
#
_entry.id   AF-A0A2W0AHV7-F1
#
_cell.length_a   1.000
_cell.length_b   1.000
_cell.length_c   1.000
_cell.angle_alpha   90.00
_cell.angle_beta   90.00
_cell.angle_gamma   90.00
#
_symmetry.space_group_name_H-M   'P 1'
#
loop_
_entity.id
_entity.type
_entity.pdbx_description
1 polymer ?
#
loop_
_entity_poly.entity_id
_entity_poly.type
_entity_poly.pdbx_seq_one_letter_code
_entity_poly.pdbx_strand_id
1 'polypeptide(L)' 'MGTGNAGATFAYALLLSGLAAEIVLIDVKRAKTEGEVMDLNHAVPLSHPAKILSRRLPGLRPGIACGAC' A
#
# COMPACT_ATOMS: atom_id res chain seq x y z
N MET A 1 -3.65 -2.43 -4.08
CA MET A 1 -2.30 -2.62 -4.65
C MET A 1 -1.59 -3.71 -3.88
N GLY A 2 -0.84 -4.61 -4.55
CA GLY A 2 0.03 -5.57 -3.85
C GLY A 2 1.11 -4.83 -3.07
N THR A 3 1.32 -5.11 -1.78
CA THR A 3 2.38 -4.44 -0.99
C THR A 3 3.75 -5.08 -1.22
N GLY A 4 4.12 -5.29 -2.48
CA GLY A 4 5.50 -5.55 -2.91
C GLY A 4 6.31 -4.26 -2.94
N ASN A 5 7.63 -4.32 -3.11
CA ASN A 5 8.49 -3.13 -3.17
C ASN A 5 7.96 -2.07 -4.16
N ALA A 6 7.58 -2.48 -5.37
CA ALA A 6 7.07 -1.55 -6.38
C ALA A 6 5.69 -0.96 -6.02
N GLY A 7 4.78 -1.77 -5.48
CA GLY A 7 3.43 -1.32 -5.11
C GLY A 7 3.44 -0.36 -3.91
N ALA A 8 4.33 -0.59 -2.95
CA ALA A 8 4.59 0.28 -1.81
C ALA A 8 5.13 1.65 -2.24
N THR A 9 6.19 1.65 -3.06
CA THR A 9 6.79 2.89 -3.58
C THR A 9 5.81 3.67 -4.45
N PHE A 10 4.99 2.99 -5.25
CA PHE A 10 3.95 3.65 -6.04
C PHE A 10 2.88 4.31 -5.17
N ALA A 11 2.39 3.61 -4.14
CA ALA A 11 1.45 4.18 -3.18
C ALA A 11 2.04 5.41 -2.47
N TYR A 12 3.31 5.35 -2.09
CA TYR A 12 4.03 6.47 -1.47
C TYR A 12 4.21 7.66 -2.43
N ALA A 13 4.57 7.41 -3.69
CA ALA A 13 4.69 8.45 -4.70
C ALA A 13 3.34 9.15 -4.98
N LEU A 14 2.24 8.40 -5.00
CA LEU A 14 0.89 8.95 -5.14
C LEU A 14 0.46 9.79 -3.94
N LEU A 15 0.81 9.35 -2.72
CA LEU A 15 0.58 10.09 -1.49
C LEU A 15 1.30 11.45 -1.53
N LEU A 16 2.60 11.43 -1.84
CA LEU A 16 3.41 12.64 -1.94
C LEU A 16 2.93 13.59 -3.04
N SER A 17 2.53 13.04 -4.19
CA SER A 17 2.03 13.83 -5.33
C SER A 17 0.63 14.42 -5.08
N GLY A 18 -0.07 14.01 -4.01
CA GLY A 18 -1.43 14.45 -3.72
C GLY A 18 -2.49 13.93 -4.69
N LEU A 19 -2.15 12.97 -5.53
CA LEU A 19 -3.05 12.41 -6.56
C LEU A 19 -4.00 11.34 -5.98
N ALA A 20 -3.66 10.76 -4.83
CA ALA A 20 -4.47 9.74 -4.18
C ALA A 20 -5.04 10.26 -2.86
N ALA A 21 -6.37 10.40 -2.80
CA ALA A 21 -7.11 10.72 -1.57
C ALA A 21 -7.40 9.48 -0.71
N GLU A 22 -7.34 8.28 -1.29
CA GLU A 22 -7.57 7.01 -0.58
C GLU A 22 -6.64 5.94 -1.14
N ILE A 23 -5.89 5.29 -0.26
CA ILE A 23 -4.90 4.26 -0.59
C ILE A 23 -5.30 2.97 0.13
N VAL A 24 -5.65 1.95 -0.65
CA VAL A 24 -5.97 0.62 -0.14
C VAL A 24 -4.83 -0.35 -0.41
N LEU A 25 -4.17 -0.74 0.67
CA LEU A 25 -3.10 -1.73 0.66
C LEU A 25 -3.68 -3.14 0.78
N ILE A 26 -3.28 -4.01 -0.13
CA ILE A 26 -3.77 -5.38 -0.23
C ILE A 26 -2.56 -6.31 -0.30
N ASP A 27 -2.41 -7.19 0.68
CA ASP A 27 -1.34 -8.19 0.66
C ASP A 27 -1.78 -9.50 1.29
N VAL A 28 -0.98 -10.54 1.02
CA VAL A 28 -1.03 -11.83 1.67
C VAL A 28 -0.37 -11.77 3.05
N LYS A 29 0.68 -10.95 3.22
CA LYS A 29 1.49 -10.82 4.44
C LYS A 29 0.99 -9.65 5.31
N ARG A 30 0.10 -9.96 6.25
CA ARG A 30 -0.48 -8.98 7.19
C ARG A 30 0.57 -8.12 7.91
N ALA A 31 1.63 -8.73 8.44
CA ALA A 31 2.68 -8.02 9.18
C ALA A 31 3.38 -6.96 8.32
N LYS A 32 3.57 -7.22 7.02
CA LYS A 32 4.17 -6.26 6.10
C LYS A 32 3.20 -5.10 5.83
N THR A 33 1.94 -5.42 5.55
CA THR A 33 0.90 -4.40 5.27
C THR A 33 0.65 -3.49 6.47
N GLU A 34 0.63 -4.03 7.70
CA GLU A 34 0.48 -3.20 8.91
C GLU A 34 1.64 -2.23 9.09
N GLY A 35 2.88 -2.67 8.81
CA GLY A 35 4.05 -1.78 8.80
C GLY A 35 3.93 -0.66 7.78
N GLU A 36 3.56 -0.99 6.54
CA GLU A 36 3.43 0.04 5.50
C GLU A 36 2.26 1.01 5.74
N VAL A 37 1.15 0.55 6.32
CA VAL A 37 0.07 1.44 6.77
C VAL A 37 0.58 2.41 7.83
N MET A 38 1.42 1.96 8.75
CA MET A 38 2.00 2.83 9.79
C MET A 38 2.93 3.88 9.17
N ASP A 39 3.77 3.48 8.22
CA ASP A 39 4.69 4.38 7.51
C ASP A 39 3.94 5.43 6.68
N LEU A 40 2.94 5.01 5.91
CA LEU A 40 2.10 5.93 5.14
C LEU A 40 1.33 6.88 6.06
N ASN A 41 0.79 6.41 7.20
CA ASN A 41 0.09 7.28 8.15
C ASN A 41 1.02 8.34 8.76
N HIS A 42 2.29 8.01 9.00
CA HIS A 42 3.29 8.99 9.41
C HIS A 42 3.60 10.01 8.30
N ALA A 43 3.47 9.64 7.03
CA ALA A 43 3.72 10.52 5.89
C ALA A 43 2.51 11.39 5.49
N VAL A 44 1.27 11.04 5.90
CA VAL A 44 0.07 11.88 5.68
C VAL A 44 0.22 13.32 6.17
N PRO A 45 0.64 13.60 7.42
CA PRO A 45 0.79 14.98 7.90
C PRO A 45 1.88 15.77 7.16
N LEU A 46 2.81 15.08 6.49
CA LEU A 46 3.88 15.69 5.69
C LEU A 46 3.47 15.90 4.22
N SER A 47 2.30 15.43 3.82
CA SER A 47 1.82 15.47 2.44
C SER A 47 0.37 15.96 2.37
N HIS A 48 -0.52 15.20 1.73
CA HIS A 48 -1.92 15.54 1.56
C HIS A 48 -2.78 14.61 2.43
N PRO A 49 -3.93 15.09 2.94
CA PRO A 49 -4.85 14.27 3.70
C PRO A 49 -5.34 13.10 2.84
N ALA A 50 -4.82 11.91 3.13
CA ALA A 50 -5.18 10.68 2.43
C ALA A 50 -5.61 9.62 3.44
N LYS A 51 -6.62 8.85 3.06
CA LYS A 51 -7.15 7.77 3.89
C LYS A 51 -6.45 6.47 3.54
N ILE A 52 -5.76 5.88 4.51
CA ILE A 52 -5.00 4.64 4.31
C ILE A 52 -5.73 3.48 4.96
N LEU A 53 -6.03 2.45 4.17
CA LEU A 53 -6.79 1.27 4.61
C LEU A 53 -6.03 0.00 4.22
N SER A 54 -6.02 -0.99 5.12
CA SER A 54 -5.57 -2.35 4.80
C SER A 54 -6.76 -3.26 4.57
N ARG A 55 -6.69 -4.07 3.50
CA ARG A 55 -7.75 -5.02 3.14
C ARG A 55 -7.13 -6.36 2.73
N ARG A 56 -7.65 -7.45 3.29
CA ARG A 56 -7.29 -8.81 2.88
C ARG A 56 -8.22 -9.28 1.75
N LEU A 57 -7.65 -9.71 0.62
CA LEU A 57 -8.42 -10.39 -0.43
C LEU A 57 -8.39 -11.91 -0.17
N PRO A 58 -9.55 -12.57 0.04
CA PRO A 58 -9.63 -14.02 0.09
C PRO A 58 -9.50 -14.56 -1.35
N GLY A 59 -8.29 -15.01 -1.74
CA GLY A 59 -8.05 -15.60 -3.06
C GLY A 59 -6.76 -15.19 -3.77
N LEU A 60 -5.95 -14.30 -3.19
CA LEU A 60 -4.68 -13.91 -3.79
C LEU A 60 -3.66 -15.06 -3.62
N ARG A 61 -3.49 -15.88 -4.67
CA ARG A 61 -2.49 -16.95 -4.70
C ARG A 61 -1.09 -16.33 -4.43
N PRO A 62 -0.31 -16.84 -3.47
CA PRO A 62 1.01 -16.27 -3.11
C PRO A 62 2.04 -16.19 -4.25
N GLY A 63 1.76 -16.78 -5.42
CA GLY A 63 2.68 -16.84 -6.56
C GLY A 63 2.30 -16.02 -7.81
N ILE A 64 1.18 -15.28 -7.81
CA ILE A 64 0.79 -14.43 -8.98
C ILE A 64 1.06 -12.94 -8.72
N ALA A 65 1.23 -12.52 -7.46
CA ALA A 65 1.42 -11.11 -7.11
C ALA A 65 2.89 -10.62 -7.21
N CYS A 66 3.84 -11.49 -7.51
CA CYS A 66 5.26 -11.16 -7.55
C CYS A 66 5.97 -12.15 -8.49
N GLY A 67 6.00 -11.87 -9.79
CA GLY A 67 6.64 -12.79 -10.74
C GLY A 67 6.33 -12.59 -12.23
N ALA A 68 5.76 -11.45 -12.63
CA ALA A 68 5.75 -11.05 -14.03
C ALA A 68 6.44 -9.68 -14.13
N CYS A 69 7.72 -9.77 -14.50
CA CYS A 69 8.72 -8.73 -14.78
C CYS A 69 9.48 -8.16 -13.58
#